data_AF-A0A7C5C8C0-F1
#
_entry.id   AF-A0A7C5C8C0-F1
#
_cell.length_a   1.000
_cell.length_b   1.000
_cell.length_c   1.000
_cell.angle_alpha   90.00
_cell.angle_beta   90.00
_cell.angle_gamma   90.00
#
_symmetry.space_group_name_H-M   'P 1'
#
loop_
_entity.id
_entity.type
_entity.pdbx_description
1 polymer ?
#
loop_
_entity_poly.entity_id
_entity_poly.type
_entity_poly.pdbx_seq_one_letter_code
_entity_poly.pdbx_strand_id
1 'polypeptide(L)'
;LYTAFVHSSNVAMSKWADMYFNKNKAERKQFIKDLKSFGLSQKSGIDLLGETKPVIKDPDLDRDQFNSNTIPWMAHGYETEMTALQILKFYNAIANNGLMVQPYLVDKILEENEVIDNKPKSSERQIANLNIISNMKKLLKGVVLDGTGQKLRKLNISIAGKTGTAQGNLATKIEEKIFNSTFVGYFPAEKPKYSMIVVMYGVKWPHYYASDVALPVFGKIVQNMQAIRAFDFWNHKNDERQFVNASLPENTKGYGNDFEELMNMMDIPFKKRKDANWIKLNKKFNQMELNEFQLSRKTVPDFREMGLRDAIYVAENLGLKVKISGTGKVYTQSLAPGTKIKGQEIKLTLK
;
A
#
# COMPACT_ATOMS: atom_id res chain seq x y z
N LEU A 1 -4.84 -16.27 -32.38
CA LEU A 1 -4.47 -15.24 -31.37
C LEU A 1 -3.91 -15.87 -30.09
N TYR A 2 -4.70 -16.65 -29.35
CA TYR A 2 -4.30 -17.21 -28.05
C TYR A 2 -2.91 -17.87 -28.05
N THR A 3 -2.71 -18.92 -28.85
CA THR A 3 -1.44 -19.65 -28.96
C THR A 3 -0.26 -18.73 -29.27
N ALA A 4 -0.43 -17.83 -30.23
CA ALA A 4 0.61 -16.88 -30.60
C ALA A 4 0.99 -15.93 -29.44
N PHE A 5 0.00 -15.48 -28.67
CA PHE A 5 0.22 -14.59 -27.53
C PHE A 5 0.90 -15.32 -26.36
N VAL A 6 0.42 -16.50 -25.99
CA VAL A 6 0.95 -17.25 -24.83
C VAL A 6 2.38 -17.75 -25.08
N HIS A 7 2.74 -18.04 -26.33
CA HIS A 7 4.10 -18.41 -26.72
C HIS A 7 4.97 -17.22 -27.17
N SER A 8 4.47 -15.98 -27.05
CA SER A 8 5.23 -14.77 -27.39
C SER A 8 5.76 -14.73 -28.83
N SER A 9 4.92 -15.11 -29.81
CA SER A 9 5.31 -15.15 -31.23
C SER A 9 5.47 -13.73 -31.81
N ASN A 10 6.71 -13.28 -31.98
CA ASN A 10 7.03 -11.99 -32.63
C ASN A 10 6.43 -11.94 -34.04
N VAL A 11 6.55 -13.02 -34.82
CA VAL A 11 6.03 -13.10 -36.19
C VAL A 11 4.53 -12.81 -36.24
N ALA A 12 3.74 -13.38 -35.33
CA ALA A 12 2.31 -13.14 -35.29
C ALA A 12 1.96 -11.71 -34.89
N MET A 13 2.60 -11.16 -33.85
CA MET A 13 2.36 -9.78 -33.40
C MET A 13 2.74 -8.77 -34.49
N SER A 14 3.91 -8.94 -35.10
CA SER A 14 4.40 -8.10 -36.20
C SER A 14 3.47 -8.15 -37.40
N LYS A 15 3.03 -9.35 -37.83
CA LYS A 15 2.09 -9.51 -38.95
C LYS A 15 0.77 -8.81 -38.69
N TRP A 16 0.18 -8.97 -37.49
CA TRP A 16 -1.07 -8.28 -37.19
C TRP A 16 -0.90 -6.76 -37.13
N ALA A 17 0.16 -6.26 -36.50
CA ALA A 17 0.43 -4.83 -36.47
C ALA A 17 0.62 -4.26 -37.89
N ASP A 18 1.37 -4.97 -38.74
CA ASP A 18 1.57 -4.58 -40.13
C ASP A 18 0.23 -4.53 -40.91
N MET A 19 -0.57 -5.58 -40.79
CA MET A 19 -1.86 -5.72 -41.49
C MET A 19 -2.91 -4.68 -41.10
N TYR A 20 -2.93 -4.25 -39.83
CA TYR A 20 -3.97 -3.37 -39.30
C TYR A 20 -3.55 -1.90 -39.15
N PHE A 21 -2.23 -1.63 -39.06
CA PHE A 21 -1.75 -0.32 -38.65
C PHE A 21 -0.65 0.27 -39.54
N ASN A 22 -0.22 -0.41 -40.61
CA ASN A 22 0.97 0.00 -41.35
C ASN A 22 0.78 0.24 -42.86
N LYS A 23 -0.45 0.13 -43.39
CA LYS A 23 -0.68 0.25 -44.85
C LYS A 23 -0.53 1.68 -45.35
N ASN A 24 -0.87 2.66 -44.52
CA ASN A 24 -0.80 4.06 -44.87
C ASN A 24 -0.47 4.94 -43.65
N LYS A 25 -0.21 6.23 -43.89
CA LYS A 25 0.18 7.16 -42.84
C LYS A 25 -0.92 7.36 -41.77
N ALA A 26 -2.20 7.31 -42.15
CA ALA A 26 -3.30 7.50 -41.21
C ALA A 26 -3.39 6.34 -40.20
N GLU A 27 -3.24 5.10 -40.66
CA GLU A 27 -3.19 3.90 -39.82
C GLU A 27 -2.00 3.93 -38.84
N ARG A 28 -0.81 4.35 -39.31
CA ARG A 28 0.38 4.49 -38.46
C ARG A 28 0.16 5.49 -37.34
N LYS A 29 -0.45 6.64 -37.66
CA LYS A 29 -0.83 7.65 -36.67
C LYS A 29 -1.83 7.10 -35.67
N GLN A 30 -2.80 6.29 -36.11
CA GLN A 30 -3.78 5.68 -35.24
C GLN A 30 -3.12 4.74 -34.22
N PHE A 31 -2.16 3.91 -34.63
CA PHE A 31 -1.41 3.05 -33.70
C PHE A 31 -0.70 3.85 -32.61
N ILE A 32 0.01 4.92 -32.97
CA ILE A 32 0.69 5.78 -32.01
C ILE A 32 -0.32 6.50 -31.10
N LYS A 33 -1.45 6.94 -31.65
CA LYS A 33 -2.55 7.51 -30.86
C LYS A 33 -3.11 6.50 -29.86
N ASP A 34 -3.25 5.24 -30.24
CA ASP A 34 -3.73 4.17 -29.35
C ASP A 34 -2.73 3.93 -28.21
N LEU A 35 -1.42 3.83 -28.50
CA LEU A 35 -0.37 3.75 -27.46
C LEU A 35 -0.43 4.93 -26.48
N LYS A 36 -0.60 6.16 -26.99
CA LYS A 36 -0.76 7.37 -26.17
C LYS A 36 -2.03 7.29 -25.31
N SER A 37 -3.14 6.79 -25.87
CA SER A 37 -4.42 6.62 -25.15
C SER A 37 -4.34 5.59 -24.02
N PHE A 38 -3.44 4.60 -24.15
CA PHE A 38 -3.15 3.63 -23.10
C PHE A 38 -2.26 4.19 -21.97
N GLY A 39 -1.86 5.46 -22.04
CA GLY A 39 -1.00 6.10 -21.05
C GLY A 39 0.48 5.75 -21.19
N LEU A 40 0.90 5.06 -22.26
CA LEU A 40 2.26 4.57 -22.45
C LEU A 40 3.25 5.65 -22.88
N SER A 41 2.78 6.82 -23.31
CA SER A 41 3.63 7.94 -23.72
C SER A 41 3.88 8.95 -22.59
N GLN A 42 3.43 8.66 -21.38
CA GLN A 42 3.48 9.56 -20.24
C GLN A 42 4.36 8.98 -19.14
N LYS A 43 4.91 9.88 -18.32
CA LYS A 43 5.56 9.49 -17.07
C LYS A 43 4.57 8.73 -16.17
N SER A 44 5.08 7.86 -15.32
CA SER A 44 4.28 7.19 -14.31
C SER A 44 3.70 8.20 -13.32
N GLY A 45 4.42 9.30 -13.05
CA GLY A 45 4.00 10.31 -12.09
C GLY A 45 4.31 9.91 -10.65
N ILE A 46 5.23 8.97 -10.44
CA ILE A 46 5.72 8.68 -9.10
C ILE A 46 6.25 9.97 -8.45
N ASP A 47 6.08 10.04 -7.14
CA ASP A 47 6.55 11.10 -6.24
C ASP A 47 8.08 11.10 -6.05
N LEU A 48 8.83 10.77 -7.12
CA LEU A 48 10.29 10.80 -7.17
C LEU A 48 10.79 11.72 -8.29
N LEU A 49 11.89 12.41 -8.00
CA LEU A 49 12.61 13.19 -8.99
C LEU A 49 13.40 12.27 -9.94
N GLY A 50 13.62 12.73 -11.17
CA GLY A 50 14.47 12.05 -12.14
C GLY A 50 13.76 11.03 -13.05
N GLU A 51 12.44 10.88 -12.98
CA GLU A 51 11.72 10.05 -13.94
C GLU A 51 11.85 10.60 -15.38
N THR A 52 12.28 9.75 -16.31
CA THR A 52 12.39 10.08 -17.74
C THR A 52 11.06 9.84 -18.48
N LYS A 53 10.84 10.55 -19.59
CA LYS A 53 9.67 10.31 -20.44
C LYS A 53 9.90 9.04 -21.29
N PRO A 54 8.84 8.24 -21.54
CA PRO A 54 8.89 7.18 -22.56
C PRO A 54 9.33 7.71 -23.92
N VAL A 55 10.08 6.91 -24.67
CA VAL A 55 10.41 7.16 -26.08
C VAL A 55 9.54 6.26 -26.94
N ILE A 56 8.72 6.87 -27.79
CA ILE A 56 7.84 6.20 -28.75
C ILE A 56 7.98 6.99 -30.06
N LYS A 57 8.52 6.36 -31.11
CA LYS A 57 8.65 7.01 -32.42
C LYS A 57 7.29 7.43 -32.96
N ASP A 58 7.23 8.63 -33.53
CA ASP A 58 6.03 9.24 -34.10
C ASP A 58 6.21 9.47 -35.61
N PRO A 59 5.27 9.03 -36.46
CA PRO A 59 5.40 9.13 -37.92
C PRO A 59 5.38 10.57 -38.46
N ASP A 60 4.98 11.57 -37.66
CA ASP A 60 5.05 12.98 -38.05
C ASP A 60 6.31 13.67 -37.56
N LEU A 61 6.82 13.30 -36.39
CA LEU A 61 7.98 13.94 -35.73
C LEU A 61 9.31 13.27 -36.13
N ASP A 62 9.33 11.95 -36.30
CA ASP A 62 10.53 11.14 -36.52
C ASP A 62 10.64 10.65 -37.97
N ARG A 63 10.31 11.51 -38.94
CA ARG A 63 10.13 11.13 -40.36
C ARG A 63 11.31 10.38 -40.95
N ASP A 64 12.54 10.75 -40.59
CA ASP A 64 13.76 10.16 -41.13
C ASP A 64 14.09 8.78 -40.51
N GLN A 65 13.50 8.48 -39.35
CA GLN A 65 13.74 7.24 -38.59
C GLN A 65 12.54 6.31 -38.57
N PHE A 66 11.38 6.78 -39.03
CA PHE A 66 10.13 6.03 -39.08
C PHE A 66 9.97 5.38 -40.46
N ASN A 67 10.10 4.05 -40.53
CA ASN A 67 9.98 3.30 -41.77
C ASN A 67 8.92 2.20 -41.66
N SER A 68 8.76 1.39 -42.72
CA SER A 68 7.77 0.31 -42.76
C SER A 68 8.00 -0.78 -41.70
N ASN A 69 9.19 -0.89 -41.12
CA ASN A 69 9.46 -1.85 -40.05
C ASN A 69 9.11 -1.31 -38.66
N THR A 70 8.94 0.00 -38.49
CA THR A 70 8.71 0.62 -37.17
C THR A 70 7.47 0.06 -36.47
N ILE A 71 6.30 0.05 -37.11
CA ILE A 71 5.06 -0.50 -36.50
C ILE A 71 5.20 -1.99 -36.14
N PRO A 72 5.67 -2.88 -37.06
CA PRO A 72 5.96 -4.27 -36.72
C PRO A 72 6.91 -4.43 -35.52
N TRP A 73 7.96 -3.62 -35.42
CA TRP A 73 8.95 -3.68 -34.34
C TRP A 73 8.35 -3.23 -32.99
N MET A 74 7.59 -2.14 -32.99
CA MET A 74 6.89 -1.65 -31.80
C MET A 74 5.88 -2.65 -31.26
N ALA A 75 5.23 -3.44 -32.13
CA ALA A 75 4.24 -4.44 -31.74
C ALA A 75 4.77 -5.53 -30.79
N HIS A 76 6.09 -5.70 -30.71
CA HIS A 76 6.75 -6.63 -29.80
C HIS A 76 7.84 -5.98 -28.94
N GLY A 77 7.79 -4.64 -28.79
CA GLY A 77 8.56 -3.89 -27.80
C GLY A 77 9.90 -3.33 -28.25
N TYR A 78 10.20 -3.34 -29.55
CA TYR A 78 11.36 -2.63 -30.11
C TYR A 78 10.98 -1.23 -30.62
N GLU A 79 11.97 -0.35 -30.81
CA GLU A 79 11.75 1.07 -31.16
C GLU A 79 10.91 1.86 -30.15
N THR A 80 10.80 1.33 -28.93
CA THR A 80 10.20 2.00 -27.77
C THR A 80 11.10 1.86 -26.56
N GLU A 81 11.18 2.90 -25.73
CA GLU A 81 11.89 2.86 -24.46
C GLU A 81 10.97 3.30 -23.33
N MET A 82 10.87 2.49 -22.28
CA MET A 82 10.02 2.73 -21.11
C MET A 82 10.74 2.24 -19.86
N THR A 83 10.51 2.92 -18.74
CA THR A 83 11.00 2.45 -17.45
C THR A 83 10.19 1.25 -16.97
N ALA A 84 10.78 0.44 -16.09
CA ALA A 84 10.09 -0.70 -15.48
C ALA A 84 8.78 -0.26 -14.78
N LEU A 85 8.79 0.91 -14.15
CA LEU A 85 7.63 1.47 -13.46
C LEU A 85 6.51 1.89 -14.41
N GLN A 86 6.84 2.46 -15.57
CA GLN A 86 5.86 2.81 -16.62
C GLN A 86 5.19 1.55 -17.18
N ILE A 87 5.96 0.49 -17.43
CA ILE A 87 5.43 -0.81 -17.85
C ILE A 87 4.54 -1.39 -16.75
N LEU A 88 5.00 -1.39 -15.50
CA LEU A 88 4.24 -1.89 -14.36
C LEU A 88 2.91 -1.15 -14.20
N LYS A 89 2.90 0.18 -14.34
CA LYS A 89 1.69 1.01 -14.28
C LYS A 89 0.67 0.60 -15.34
N PHE A 90 1.11 0.31 -16.57
CA PHE A 90 0.23 -0.18 -17.63
C PHE A 90 -0.38 -1.56 -17.30
N TYR A 91 0.43 -2.51 -16.83
CA TYR A 91 -0.08 -3.82 -16.42
C TYR A 91 -0.98 -3.75 -15.18
N ASN A 92 -0.70 -2.82 -14.27
CA ASN A 92 -1.58 -2.52 -13.13
C ASN A 92 -2.94 -2.01 -13.62
N ALA A 93 -2.98 -1.14 -14.63
CA ALA A 93 -4.24 -0.68 -15.23
C ALA A 93 -5.06 -1.87 -15.79
N ILE A 94 -4.43 -2.82 -16.47
CA ILE A 94 -5.11 -4.06 -16.93
C ILE A 94 -5.66 -4.83 -15.72
N ALA A 95 -4.85 -5.03 -14.67
CA ALA A 95 -5.29 -5.69 -13.44
C ALA A 95 -6.49 -4.98 -12.80
N ASN A 96 -6.48 -3.64 -12.82
CA ASN A 96 -7.47 -2.74 -12.24
C ASN A 96 -8.60 -2.36 -13.23
N ASN A 97 -9.06 -3.31 -14.05
CA ASN A 97 -10.21 -3.14 -14.93
C ASN A 97 -10.09 -1.95 -15.91
N GLY A 98 -8.87 -1.64 -16.35
CA GLY A 98 -8.56 -0.57 -17.28
C GLY A 98 -8.34 0.80 -16.64
N LEU A 99 -8.51 0.96 -15.33
CA LEU A 99 -8.28 2.23 -14.64
C LEU A 99 -6.81 2.35 -14.23
N MET A 100 -6.16 3.39 -14.72
CA MET A 100 -4.75 3.63 -14.48
C MET A 100 -4.55 4.39 -13.17
N VAL A 101 -3.75 3.83 -12.26
CA VAL A 101 -3.45 4.46 -10.97
C VAL A 101 -2.03 5.05 -11.03
N GLN A 102 -1.87 6.25 -10.49
CA GLN A 102 -0.56 6.87 -10.31
C GLN A 102 0.16 6.15 -9.16
N PRO A 103 1.37 5.58 -9.39
CA PRO A 103 2.17 5.03 -8.30
C PRO A 103 2.62 6.13 -7.35
N TYR A 104 2.74 5.80 -6.07
CA TYR A 104 3.13 6.72 -5.00
C TYR A 104 3.91 5.94 -3.93
N LEU A 105 4.82 6.61 -3.24
CA LEU A 105 5.58 6.09 -2.10
C LEU A 105 5.09 6.68 -0.78
N VAL A 106 4.64 7.93 -0.79
CA VAL A 106 4.13 8.64 0.38
C VAL A 106 2.68 8.25 0.66
N ASP A 107 2.44 7.58 1.80
CA ASP A 107 1.10 7.15 2.21
C ASP A 107 0.18 8.32 2.59
N LYS A 108 0.70 9.27 3.38
CA LYS A 108 -0.02 10.48 3.78
C LYS A 108 0.92 11.64 4.07
N ILE A 109 0.43 12.85 3.82
CA ILE A 109 1.08 14.09 4.24
C ILE A 109 0.28 14.66 5.41
N LEU A 110 1.00 15.02 6.48
CA LEU A 110 0.43 15.57 7.70
C LEU A 110 0.86 17.02 7.88
N GLU A 111 -0.08 17.89 8.21
CA GLU A 111 0.17 19.25 8.68
C GLU A 111 -0.53 19.41 10.04
N GLU A 112 0.23 19.72 11.10
CA GLU A 112 -0.32 19.86 12.47
C GLU A 112 -1.14 18.66 12.99
N ASN A 113 -0.86 17.44 12.50
CA ASN A 113 -1.59 16.17 12.71
C ASN A 113 -2.89 16.00 11.90
N GLU A 114 -3.23 16.94 11.03
CA GLU A 114 -4.30 16.78 10.06
C GLU A 114 -3.77 16.17 8.75
N VAL A 115 -4.55 15.26 8.17
CA VAL A 115 -4.20 14.62 6.89
C VAL A 115 -4.58 15.57 5.77
N ILE A 116 -3.59 16.11 5.07
CA ILE A 116 -3.81 17.06 3.96
C ILE A 116 -3.77 16.37 2.59
N ASP A 117 -3.11 15.22 2.47
CA ASP A 117 -3.16 14.36 1.29
C ASP A 117 -2.97 12.89 1.70
N ASN A 118 -3.78 11.99 1.14
CA ASN A 118 -3.75 10.55 1.41
C ASN A 118 -4.38 9.67 0.32
N LYS A 119 -4.67 10.20 -0.87
CA LYS A 119 -5.44 9.44 -1.88
C LYS A 119 -4.62 9.13 -3.13
N PRO A 120 -4.55 7.85 -3.55
CA PRO A 120 -4.05 7.53 -4.87
C PRO A 120 -4.86 8.22 -5.96
N LYS A 121 -4.17 8.88 -6.88
CA LYS A 121 -4.79 9.48 -8.07
C LYS A 121 -5.04 8.39 -9.10
N SER A 122 -6.30 8.24 -9.53
CA SER A 122 -6.71 7.32 -10.59
C SER A 122 -7.17 8.11 -11.81
N SER A 123 -6.97 7.53 -13.00
CA SER A 123 -7.59 8.04 -14.21
C SER A 123 -9.11 7.98 -14.11
N GLU A 124 -9.78 8.96 -14.69
CA GLU A 124 -11.25 8.99 -14.78
C GLU A 124 -11.77 8.01 -15.84
N ARG A 125 -10.97 7.77 -16.88
CA ARG A 125 -11.33 6.92 -18.02
C ARG A 125 -10.50 5.65 -18.05
N GLN A 126 -11.10 4.59 -18.57
CA GLN A 126 -10.44 3.31 -18.81
C GLN A 126 -9.58 3.38 -20.07
N ILE A 127 -8.44 2.67 -20.07
CA ILE A 127 -7.54 2.57 -21.24
C ILE A 127 -8.17 1.80 -22.40
N ALA A 128 -9.15 0.94 -22.11
CA ALA A 128 -9.93 0.20 -23.10
C ALA A 128 -11.27 -0.21 -22.47
N ASN A 129 -12.22 -0.66 -23.29
CA ASN A 129 -13.49 -1.17 -22.78
C ASN A 129 -13.30 -2.45 -21.93
N LEU A 130 -14.26 -2.72 -21.04
CA LEU A 130 -14.18 -3.84 -20.10
C LEU A 130 -14.06 -5.20 -20.79
N ASN A 131 -14.66 -5.39 -21.97
CA ASN A 131 -14.60 -6.64 -22.72
C ASN A 131 -13.19 -6.92 -23.22
N ILE A 132 -12.50 -5.92 -23.76
CA ILE A 132 -11.09 -6.00 -24.18
C ILE A 132 -10.21 -6.27 -22.97
N ILE A 133 -10.41 -5.55 -21.86
CA ILE A 133 -9.64 -5.78 -20.63
C ILE A 133 -9.83 -7.22 -20.11
N SER A 134 -11.07 -7.71 -20.07
CA SER A 134 -11.39 -9.09 -19.66
C SER A 134 -10.69 -10.13 -20.56
N ASN A 135 -10.72 -9.93 -21.88
CA ASN A 135 -10.02 -10.81 -22.82
C ASN A 135 -8.49 -10.75 -22.64
N MET A 136 -7.94 -9.56 -22.39
CA MET A 136 -6.51 -9.41 -22.10
C MET A 136 -6.11 -10.13 -20.81
N LYS A 137 -6.92 -10.02 -19.74
CA LYS A 137 -6.70 -10.78 -18.49
C LYS A 137 -6.64 -12.29 -18.74
N LYS A 138 -7.52 -12.82 -19.59
CA LYS A 138 -7.52 -14.24 -19.98
C LYS A 138 -6.23 -14.62 -20.73
N LEU A 139 -5.81 -13.79 -21.69
CA LEU A 139 -4.57 -14.00 -22.44
C LEU A 139 -3.33 -14.00 -21.52
N LEU A 140 -3.24 -13.03 -20.60
CA LEU A 140 -2.15 -12.92 -19.63
C LEU A 140 -2.13 -14.08 -18.63
N LYS A 141 -3.29 -14.60 -18.22
CA LYS A 141 -3.38 -15.83 -17.43
C LYS A 141 -2.91 -17.05 -18.25
N GLY A 142 -3.29 -17.12 -19.53
CA GLY A 142 -2.88 -18.17 -20.46
C GLY A 142 -1.36 -18.28 -20.63
N VAL A 143 -0.62 -17.17 -20.56
CA VAL A 143 0.86 -17.18 -20.57
C VAL A 143 1.43 -18.05 -19.46
N VAL A 144 0.83 -18.02 -18.27
CA VAL A 144 1.26 -18.82 -17.11
C VAL A 144 0.73 -20.24 -17.17
N LEU A 145 -0.47 -20.46 -17.72
CA LEU A 145 -1.06 -21.80 -17.79
C LEU A 145 -0.43 -22.68 -18.87
N ASP A 146 -0.26 -22.11 -20.07
CA ASP A 146 0.04 -22.84 -21.31
C ASP A 146 1.25 -22.26 -22.06
N GLY A 147 1.80 -21.13 -21.61
CA GLY A 147 2.77 -20.35 -22.36
C GLY A 147 4.18 -20.30 -21.78
N THR A 148 4.87 -19.20 -22.05
CA THR A 148 6.25 -18.96 -21.60
C THR A 148 6.40 -18.78 -20.07
N GLY A 149 5.29 -18.61 -19.34
CA GLY A 149 5.24 -18.42 -17.89
C GLY A 149 5.02 -19.68 -17.06
N GLN A 150 4.98 -20.86 -17.69
CA GLN A 150 4.56 -22.13 -17.06
C GLN A 150 5.27 -22.51 -15.76
N LYS A 151 6.54 -22.09 -15.55
CA LYS A 151 7.26 -22.37 -14.30
C LYS A 151 6.57 -21.79 -13.06
N LEU A 152 5.70 -20.79 -13.20
CA LEU A 152 4.91 -20.22 -12.10
C LEU A 152 3.65 -21.02 -11.76
N ARG A 153 3.19 -21.92 -12.64
CA ARG A 153 1.97 -22.74 -12.45
C ARG A 153 2.04 -23.62 -11.21
N LYS A 154 3.25 -23.99 -10.76
CA LYS A 154 3.49 -24.79 -9.56
C LYS A 154 3.17 -24.06 -8.25
N LEU A 155 3.00 -22.74 -8.29
CA LEU A 155 2.67 -21.95 -7.10
C LEU A 155 1.19 -22.08 -6.77
N ASN A 156 0.85 -22.14 -5.49
CA ASN A 156 -0.54 -22.24 -5.03
C ASN A 156 -1.28 -20.89 -5.06
N ILE A 157 -1.04 -20.08 -6.09
CA ILE A 157 -1.69 -18.79 -6.31
C ILE A 157 -1.81 -18.56 -7.82
N SER A 158 -2.97 -18.06 -8.24
CA SER A 158 -3.20 -17.74 -9.64
C SER A 158 -2.39 -16.50 -10.04
N ILE A 159 -1.61 -16.60 -11.12
CA ILE A 159 -0.79 -15.49 -11.62
C ILE A 159 -1.16 -15.24 -13.08
N ALA A 160 -1.21 -13.97 -13.45
CA ALA A 160 -1.31 -13.53 -14.83
C ALA A 160 -0.17 -12.56 -15.12
N GLY A 161 0.42 -12.65 -16.31
CA GLY A 161 1.56 -11.81 -16.66
C GLY A 161 2.12 -12.11 -18.04
N LYS A 162 3.26 -11.49 -18.34
CA LYS A 162 3.92 -11.64 -19.63
C LYS A 162 5.43 -11.64 -19.47
N THR A 163 6.08 -12.57 -20.17
CA THR A 163 7.53 -12.59 -20.38
C THR A 163 7.93 -11.59 -21.48
N GLY A 164 9.06 -10.92 -21.30
CA GLY A 164 9.70 -10.07 -22.29
C GLY A 164 11.20 -10.35 -22.38
N THR A 165 11.73 -10.38 -23.59
CA THR A 165 13.16 -10.53 -23.85
C THR A 165 13.52 -9.54 -24.93
N ALA A 166 14.26 -8.49 -24.58
CA ALA A 166 14.68 -7.45 -25.50
C ALA A 166 16.21 -7.51 -25.66
N GLN A 167 16.68 -7.48 -26.90
CA GLN A 167 18.12 -7.41 -27.17
C GLN A 167 18.59 -5.97 -26.99
N GLY A 168 19.64 -5.77 -26.18
CA GLY A 168 20.37 -4.51 -26.09
C GLY A 168 21.45 -4.41 -27.18
N ASN A 169 22.05 -3.23 -27.32
CA ASN A 169 23.21 -3.01 -28.21
C ASN A 169 22.97 -3.36 -29.70
N LEU A 170 21.71 -3.39 -30.17
CA LEU A 170 21.39 -3.71 -31.58
C LEU A 170 22.06 -2.79 -32.60
N ALA A 171 22.33 -1.53 -32.21
CA ALA A 171 22.97 -0.53 -33.04
C ALA A 171 24.51 -0.52 -32.91
N THR A 172 25.10 -1.26 -31.97
CA THR A 172 26.54 -1.25 -31.75
C THR A 172 27.21 -2.42 -32.49
N LYS A 173 28.47 -2.23 -32.91
CA LYS A 173 29.29 -3.29 -33.55
C LYS A 173 29.83 -4.33 -32.54
N ILE A 174 29.31 -4.33 -31.31
CA ILE A 174 29.76 -5.25 -30.26
C ILE A 174 29.19 -6.64 -30.59
N GLU A 175 30.07 -7.63 -30.78
CA GLU A 175 29.65 -8.99 -31.13
C GLU A 175 28.89 -9.68 -29.98
N GLU A 176 29.22 -9.33 -28.73
CA GLU A 176 28.56 -9.88 -27.56
C GLU A 176 27.13 -9.35 -27.43
N LYS A 177 26.15 -10.21 -27.68
CA LYS A 177 24.73 -9.90 -27.50
C LYS A 177 24.37 -9.87 -26.02
N ILE A 178 23.82 -8.74 -25.59
CA ILE A 178 23.25 -8.58 -24.25
C ILE A 178 21.72 -8.49 -24.34
N PHE A 179 21.03 -8.95 -23.30
CA PHE A 179 19.58 -9.00 -23.28
C PHE A 179 19.02 -8.45 -21.96
N ASN A 180 17.88 -7.79 -22.07
CA ASN A 180 17.05 -7.44 -20.94
C ASN A 180 15.92 -8.47 -20.83
N SER A 181 15.97 -9.27 -19.76
CA SER A 181 14.99 -10.30 -19.46
C SER A 181 13.98 -9.76 -18.44
N THR A 182 12.70 -9.75 -18.79
CA THR A 182 11.64 -9.15 -17.97
C THR A 182 10.48 -10.11 -17.76
N PHE A 183 9.89 -10.09 -16.57
CA PHE A 183 8.55 -10.61 -16.35
C PHE A 183 7.72 -9.58 -15.58
N VAL A 184 6.55 -9.25 -16.11
CA VAL A 184 5.59 -8.34 -15.48
C VAL A 184 4.27 -9.08 -15.30
N GLY A 185 3.65 -8.94 -14.14
CA GLY A 185 2.41 -9.64 -13.85
C GLY A 185 1.73 -9.17 -12.59
N TYR A 186 0.59 -9.78 -12.30
CA TYR A 186 -0.22 -9.51 -11.12
C TYR A 186 -0.83 -10.79 -10.58
N PHE A 187 -1.13 -10.77 -9.28
CA PHE A 187 -1.68 -11.91 -8.55
C PHE A 187 -2.52 -11.47 -7.33
N PRO A 188 -3.51 -12.26 -6.91
CA PRO A 188 -4.14 -13.36 -7.64
C PRO A 188 -4.72 -12.92 -9.01
N ALA A 189 -4.78 -13.79 -10.01
CA ALA A 189 -5.17 -13.42 -11.37
C ALA A 189 -6.64 -12.95 -11.49
N GLU A 190 -7.55 -13.56 -10.72
CA GLU A 190 -8.99 -13.30 -10.75
C GLU A 190 -9.36 -12.04 -9.96
N LYS A 191 -8.70 -11.84 -8.81
CA LYS A 191 -8.89 -10.67 -7.95
C LYS A 191 -7.52 -10.07 -7.60
N PRO A 192 -6.91 -9.32 -8.53
CA PRO A 192 -5.57 -8.79 -8.37
C PRO A 192 -5.44 -7.95 -7.10
N LYS A 193 -4.40 -8.25 -6.32
CA LYS A 193 -4.02 -7.48 -5.13
C LYS A 193 -2.63 -6.88 -5.27
N TYR A 194 -1.78 -7.52 -6.06
CA TYR A 194 -0.41 -7.12 -6.29
C TYR A 194 -0.13 -7.11 -7.78
N SER A 195 0.66 -6.15 -8.21
CA SER A 195 1.33 -6.13 -9.50
C SER A 195 2.82 -5.99 -9.28
N MET A 196 3.63 -6.70 -10.04
CA MET A 196 5.09 -6.69 -9.89
C MET A 196 5.74 -6.82 -11.26
N ILE A 197 6.89 -6.17 -11.41
CA ILE A 197 7.79 -6.33 -12.54
C ILE A 197 9.18 -6.72 -12.03
N VAL A 198 9.80 -7.67 -12.70
CA VAL A 198 11.20 -8.06 -12.48
C VAL A 198 11.93 -7.85 -13.79
N VAL A 199 13.02 -7.08 -13.76
CA VAL A 199 13.88 -6.80 -14.91
C VAL A 199 15.30 -7.20 -14.57
N MET A 200 15.90 -7.99 -15.44
CA MET A 200 17.30 -8.42 -15.37
C MET A 200 18.02 -7.81 -16.57
N TYR A 201 18.91 -6.86 -16.32
CA TYR A 201 19.68 -6.15 -17.35
C TYR A 201 20.96 -6.90 -17.71
N GLY A 202 21.38 -6.80 -18.97
CA GLY A 202 22.71 -7.25 -19.40
C GLY A 202 22.91 -8.78 -19.33
N VAL A 203 21.82 -9.55 -19.42
CA VAL A 203 21.89 -11.02 -19.40
C VAL A 203 22.56 -11.51 -20.68
N LYS A 204 23.52 -12.42 -20.53
CA LYS A 204 24.32 -12.97 -21.63
C LYS A 204 23.73 -14.30 -22.12
N TRP A 205 24.04 -14.64 -23.37
CA TRP A 205 23.75 -15.95 -23.96
C TRP A 205 24.47 -17.08 -23.18
N PRO A 206 23.92 -18.31 -23.06
CA PRO A 206 22.68 -18.84 -23.66
C PRO A 206 21.41 -18.67 -22.81
N HIS A 207 21.51 -18.37 -21.52
CA HIS A 207 20.37 -18.32 -20.61
C HIS A 207 19.79 -16.90 -20.48
N TYR A 208 19.24 -16.38 -21.59
CA TYR A 208 18.77 -15.00 -21.66
C TYR A 208 17.24 -14.85 -21.72
N TYR A 209 16.50 -15.94 -21.86
CA TYR A 209 15.04 -15.90 -21.88
C TYR A 209 14.48 -15.54 -20.50
N ALA A 210 13.40 -14.75 -20.51
CA ALA A 210 12.71 -14.38 -19.27
C ALA A 210 12.20 -15.58 -18.47
N SER A 211 11.87 -16.69 -19.13
CA SER A 211 11.51 -17.95 -18.49
C SER A 211 12.62 -18.52 -17.61
N ASP A 212 13.88 -18.21 -17.88
CA ASP A 212 15.05 -18.77 -17.18
C ASP A 212 15.61 -17.84 -16.11
N VAL A 213 15.41 -16.52 -16.26
CA VAL A 213 16.05 -15.53 -15.37
C VAL A 213 15.03 -14.71 -14.56
N ALA A 214 14.19 -13.92 -15.22
CA ALA A 214 13.25 -13.05 -14.49
C ALA A 214 12.09 -13.83 -13.84
N LEU A 215 11.59 -14.87 -14.52
CA LEU A 215 10.42 -15.64 -14.09
C LEU A 215 10.66 -16.41 -12.77
N PRO A 216 11.80 -17.10 -12.55
CA PRO A 216 12.11 -17.71 -11.27
C PRO A 216 12.20 -16.71 -10.11
N VAL A 217 12.80 -15.53 -10.34
CA VAL A 217 12.88 -14.46 -9.34
C VAL A 217 11.49 -13.97 -8.96
N PHE A 218 10.63 -13.70 -9.95
CA PHE A 218 9.23 -13.34 -9.70
C PHE A 218 8.54 -14.41 -8.84
N GLY A 219 8.66 -15.68 -9.21
CA GLY A 219 8.04 -16.78 -8.47
C GLY A 219 8.54 -16.90 -7.04
N LYS A 220 9.84 -16.69 -6.80
CA LYS A 220 10.42 -16.72 -5.45
C LYS A 220 9.92 -15.58 -4.58
N ILE A 221 9.80 -14.37 -5.14
CA ILE A 221 9.21 -13.22 -4.41
C ILE A 221 7.75 -13.52 -4.05
N VAL A 222 6.95 -14.03 -4.99
CA VAL A 222 5.54 -14.40 -4.73
C VAL A 222 5.43 -15.48 -3.65
N GLN A 223 6.31 -16.49 -3.68
CA GLN A 223 6.34 -17.53 -2.65
C GLN A 223 6.68 -16.95 -1.27
N ASN A 224 7.69 -16.09 -1.20
CA ASN A 224 8.08 -15.45 0.05
C ASN A 224 6.97 -14.53 0.59
N MET A 225 6.30 -13.75 -0.26
CA MET A 225 5.16 -12.91 0.13
C MET A 225 4.00 -13.75 0.70
N GLN A 226 3.73 -14.92 0.11
CA GLN A 226 2.72 -15.84 0.64
C GLN A 226 3.13 -16.42 2.00
N ALA A 227 4.40 -16.79 2.16
CA ALA A 227 4.92 -17.31 3.43
C ALA A 227 4.85 -16.25 4.54
N ILE A 228 5.28 -15.02 4.26
CA ILE A 228 5.19 -13.89 5.20
C ILE A 228 3.73 -13.65 5.59
N ARG A 229 2.80 -13.61 4.63
CA ARG A 229 1.38 -13.43 4.97
C ARG A 229 0.79 -14.58 5.78
N ALA A 230 1.20 -15.82 5.51
CA ALA A 230 0.78 -16.95 6.32
C ALA A 230 1.34 -16.83 7.75
N PHE A 231 2.58 -16.35 7.88
CA PHE A 231 3.23 -16.07 9.16
C PHE A 231 2.59 -14.89 9.89
N ASP A 232 2.31 -13.78 9.22
CA ASP A 232 1.59 -12.63 9.77
C ASP A 232 0.17 -13.03 10.16
N PHE A 233 -0.52 -13.86 9.38
CA PHE A 233 -1.84 -14.38 9.76
C PHE A 233 -1.77 -15.31 10.98
N TRP A 234 -0.73 -16.15 11.07
CA TRP A 234 -0.52 -17.04 12.22
C TRP A 234 -0.10 -16.26 13.47
N ASN A 235 0.73 -15.24 13.30
CA ASN A 235 1.09 -14.31 14.35
C ASN A 235 -0.10 -13.45 14.73
N HIS A 236 -0.92 -12.93 13.82
CA HIS A 236 -2.15 -12.20 14.16
C HIS A 236 -3.21 -13.06 14.86
N LYS A 237 -3.10 -14.40 14.83
CA LYS A 237 -3.86 -15.29 15.73
C LYS A 237 -3.28 -15.38 17.15
N ASN A 238 -1.97 -15.14 17.29
CA ASN A 238 -1.23 -15.17 18.57
C ASN A 238 -0.86 -13.76 19.09
N ASP A 239 -1.16 -12.71 18.33
CA ASP A 239 -0.75 -11.34 18.55
C ASP A 239 -2.04 -10.57 18.82
N GLU A 240 -2.50 -10.66 20.06
CA GLU A 240 -3.50 -9.80 20.70
C GLU A 240 -3.02 -8.33 20.76
N ARG A 241 -2.30 -7.83 19.76
CA ARG A 241 -2.10 -6.39 19.51
C ARG A 241 -3.35 -5.75 18.88
N GLN A 242 -4.52 -6.13 19.38
CA GLN A 242 -5.75 -5.31 19.35
C GLN A 242 -5.65 -4.07 20.26
N PHE A 243 -4.48 -3.73 20.77
CA PHE A 243 -4.27 -2.64 21.73
C PHE A 243 -4.40 -1.20 21.18
N VAL A 244 -4.64 -1.00 19.88
CA VAL A 244 -4.85 0.37 19.33
C VAL A 244 -6.34 0.72 19.13
N ASN A 245 -7.25 -0.26 19.23
CA ASN A 245 -8.70 -0.01 19.32
C ASN A 245 -9.31 -0.39 20.67
N ALA A 246 -8.52 -0.96 21.60
CA ALA A 246 -8.90 -0.99 23.00
C ALA A 246 -9.07 0.46 23.47
N SER A 247 -10.28 0.79 23.95
CA SER A 247 -10.64 2.12 24.43
C SER A 247 -9.68 2.56 25.54
N LEU A 248 -8.65 3.33 25.16
CA LEU A 248 -7.76 4.01 26.10
C LEU A 248 -8.61 4.71 27.16
N PRO A 249 -8.20 4.68 28.43
CA PRO A 249 -8.99 5.26 29.51
C PRO A 249 -9.22 6.76 29.28
N GLU A 250 -10.47 7.13 29.00
CA GLU A 250 -10.91 8.51 28.90
C GLU A 250 -11.42 9.02 30.25
N ASN A 251 -11.20 10.31 30.52
CA ASN A 251 -11.67 11.01 31.72
C ASN A 251 -11.26 10.39 33.07
N THR A 252 -10.29 9.46 33.05
CA THR A 252 -9.85 8.73 34.24
C THR A 252 -8.94 9.60 35.10
N LYS A 253 -9.12 9.55 36.42
CA LYS A 253 -8.39 10.34 37.40
C LYS A 253 -7.59 9.44 38.33
N GLY A 254 -6.43 9.90 38.78
CA GLY A 254 -5.58 9.12 39.68
C GLY A 254 -4.19 9.72 39.89
N TYR A 255 -3.30 8.95 40.50
CA TYR A 255 -1.94 9.39 40.81
C TYR A 255 -1.08 9.53 39.54
N GLY A 256 -0.40 10.67 39.39
CA GLY A 256 0.31 11.04 38.17
C GLY A 256 1.42 10.06 37.77
N ASN A 257 2.26 9.69 38.73
CA ASN A 257 3.41 8.82 38.47
C ASN A 257 3.00 7.43 37.98
N ASP A 258 1.91 6.87 38.52
CA ASP A 258 1.40 5.56 38.11
C ASP A 258 0.98 5.58 36.63
N PHE A 259 0.35 6.67 36.18
CA PHE A 259 0.01 6.82 34.77
C PHE A 259 1.24 7.04 33.89
N GLU A 260 2.23 7.80 34.33
CA GLU A 260 3.47 7.99 33.58
C GLU A 260 4.21 6.65 33.40
N GLU A 261 4.31 5.84 34.45
CA GLU A 261 4.91 4.51 34.40
C GLU A 261 4.16 3.58 33.44
N LEU A 262 2.82 3.53 33.54
CA LEU A 262 2.00 2.73 32.63
C LEU A 262 2.13 3.16 31.17
N MET A 263 2.13 4.47 30.89
CA MET A 263 2.26 4.97 29.51
C MET A 263 3.63 4.65 28.92
N ASN A 264 4.71 4.79 29.72
CA ASN A 264 6.06 4.40 29.31
C ASN A 264 6.19 2.89 29.08
N MET A 265 5.60 2.06 29.96
CA MET A 265 5.61 0.59 29.81
C MET A 265 4.87 0.13 28.55
N MET A 266 3.80 0.85 28.18
CA MET A 266 2.97 0.56 27.02
C MET A 266 3.42 1.25 25.72
N ASP A 267 4.51 2.02 25.75
CA ASP A 267 5.00 2.82 24.63
C ASP A 267 3.92 3.76 24.04
N ILE A 268 3.12 4.38 24.92
CA ILE A 268 2.06 5.33 24.54
C ILE A 268 2.58 6.77 24.66
N PRO A 269 2.56 7.57 23.58
CA PRO A 269 2.96 8.98 23.63
C PRO A 269 2.05 9.81 24.55
N PHE A 270 2.64 10.63 25.42
CA PHE A 270 1.87 11.52 26.30
C PHE A 270 2.53 12.89 26.52
N LYS A 271 1.69 13.89 26.82
CA LYS A 271 2.10 15.26 27.13
C LYS A 271 1.68 15.65 28.54
N LYS A 272 2.65 16.06 29.35
CA LYS A 272 2.45 16.61 30.69
C LYS A 272 2.31 18.13 30.63
N ARG A 273 1.22 18.69 31.18
CA ARG A 273 1.02 20.15 31.22
C ARG A 273 1.65 20.81 32.45
N LYS A 274 1.68 20.13 33.59
CA LYS A 274 2.27 20.56 34.86
C LYS A 274 2.67 19.36 35.72
N ASP A 275 3.65 19.54 36.59
CA ASP A 275 3.97 18.59 37.66
C ASP A 275 2.91 18.66 38.76
N ALA A 276 2.06 17.63 38.82
CA ALA A 276 1.00 17.49 39.81
C ALA A 276 0.87 16.04 40.26
N ASN A 277 0.63 15.85 41.56
CA ASN A 277 0.45 14.51 42.14
C ASN A 277 -0.83 13.83 41.63
N TRP A 278 -1.88 14.60 41.37
CA TRP A 278 -3.18 14.09 40.92
C TRP A 278 -3.47 14.62 39.53
N ILE A 279 -3.82 13.71 38.62
CA ILE A 279 -4.07 14.05 37.23
C ILE A 279 -5.40 13.49 36.73
N LYS A 280 -5.86 14.05 35.62
CA LYS A 280 -6.94 13.55 34.77
C LYS A 280 -6.37 13.26 33.39
N LEU A 281 -6.52 12.02 32.95
CA LEU A 281 -6.22 11.59 31.59
C LEU A 281 -7.30 12.05 30.61
N ASN A 282 -6.86 12.63 29.51
CA ASN A 282 -7.72 12.94 28.37
C ASN A 282 -7.08 12.39 27.09
N LYS A 283 -7.89 11.73 26.28
CA LYS A 283 -7.46 11.21 24.98
C LYS A 283 -7.45 12.34 23.94
N LYS A 284 -6.36 12.46 23.19
CA LYS A 284 -6.28 13.23 21.94
C LYS A 284 -5.98 12.28 20.78
N PHE A 285 -6.14 12.75 19.54
CA PHE A 285 -6.08 11.92 18.33
C PHE A 285 -4.80 11.05 18.24
N ASN A 286 -3.64 11.58 18.66
CA ASN A 286 -2.34 10.89 18.56
C ASN A 286 -1.55 10.76 19.88
N GLN A 287 -2.07 11.26 21.02
CA GLN A 287 -1.36 11.21 22.30
C GLN A 287 -2.31 11.34 23.50
N MET A 288 -1.84 10.95 24.69
CA MET A 288 -2.53 11.21 25.96
C MET A 288 -2.16 12.58 26.54
N GLU A 289 -3.11 13.31 27.11
CA GLU A 289 -2.85 14.53 27.88
C GLU A 289 -3.06 14.26 29.38
N LEU A 290 -2.01 14.54 30.17
CA LEU A 290 -2.03 14.47 31.62
C LEU A 290 -2.28 15.88 32.16
N ASN A 291 -3.52 16.14 32.57
CA ASN A 291 -3.96 17.44 33.08
C ASN A 291 -4.06 17.41 34.61
N GLU A 292 -3.69 18.49 35.28
CA GLU A 292 -3.78 18.60 36.74
C GLU A 292 -5.23 18.40 37.24
N PHE A 293 -5.41 17.52 38.22
CA PHE A 293 -6.67 17.37 38.96
C PHE A 293 -6.53 18.03 40.33
N GLN A 294 -7.05 19.26 40.44
CA GLN A 294 -6.91 20.06 41.65
C GLN A 294 -7.83 19.56 42.77
N LEU A 295 -7.22 19.18 43.89
CA LEU A 295 -7.94 18.77 45.10
C LEU A 295 -8.03 19.93 46.09
N SER A 296 -9.25 20.22 46.55
CA SER A 296 -9.49 21.15 47.65
C SER A 296 -9.36 20.43 48.99
N ARG A 297 -8.64 21.02 49.95
CA ARG A 297 -8.57 20.50 51.33
C ARG A 297 -9.84 20.74 52.16
N LYS A 298 -10.75 21.61 51.70
CA LYS A 298 -11.92 22.06 52.47
C LYS A 298 -13.24 21.50 51.97
N THR A 299 -13.25 20.95 50.76
CA THR A 299 -14.47 20.51 50.08
C THR A 299 -14.31 19.14 49.46
N VAL A 300 -15.41 18.39 49.38
CA VAL A 300 -15.47 17.05 48.81
C VAL A 300 -15.10 17.11 47.32
N PRO A 301 -14.08 16.38 46.85
CA PRO A 301 -13.74 16.28 45.44
C PRO A 301 -14.78 15.53 44.61
N ASP A 302 -14.69 15.65 43.28
CA ASP A 302 -15.39 14.77 42.35
C ASP A 302 -14.57 13.50 42.12
N PHE A 303 -14.92 12.44 42.86
CA PHE A 303 -14.27 11.14 42.81
C PHE A 303 -14.66 10.31 41.59
N ARG A 304 -15.67 10.71 40.80
CA ARG A 304 -16.08 9.94 39.63
C ARG A 304 -14.91 9.75 38.66
N GLU A 305 -14.82 8.54 38.11
CA GLU A 305 -13.74 8.06 37.23
C GLU A 305 -12.36 7.90 37.91
N MET A 306 -12.30 7.97 39.25
CA MET A 306 -11.12 7.55 40.02
C MET A 306 -11.12 6.04 40.27
N GLY A 307 -9.93 5.43 40.29
CA GLY A 307 -9.76 4.07 40.80
C GLY A 307 -10.03 3.99 42.31
N LEU A 308 -10.51 2.84 42.78
CA LEU A 308 -10.87 2.65 44.19
C LEU A 308 -9.75 3.06 45.17
N ARG A 309 -8.53 2.57 44.93
CA ARG A 309 -7.36 2.82 45.78
C ARG A 309 -7.10 4.32 45.95
N ASP A 310 -7.08 5.04 44.84
CA ASP A 310 -6.84 6.48 44.80
C ASP A 310 -7.98 7.27 45.46
N ALA A 311 -9.22 6.86 45.20
CA ALA A 311 -10.40 7.50 45.79
C ALA A 311 -10.43 7.35 47.32
N ILE A 312 -10.12 6.16 47.85
CA ILE A 312 -10.01 5.92 49.30
C ILE A 312 -8.90 6.79 49.88
N TYR A 313 -7.70 6.73 49.29
CA TYR A 313 -6.55 7.49 49.77
C TYR A 313 -6.85 8.99 49.86
N VAL A 314 -7.46 9.57 48.82
CA VAL A 314 -7.82 10.99 48.83
C VAL A 314 -8.93 11.28 49.85
N ALA A 315 -9.98 10.46 49.91
CA ALA A 315 -11.11 10.71 50.81
C ALA A 315 -10.72 10.60 52.29
N GLU A 316 -9.93 9.60 52.67
CA GLU A 316 -9.50 9.39 54.06
C GLU A 316 -8.50 10.46 54.51
N ASN A 317 -7.56 10.87 53.65
CA ASN A 317 -6.64 11.98 53.96
C ASN A 317 -7.36 13.33 54.08
N LEU A 318 -8.53 13.47 53.46
CA LEU A 318 -9.41 14.62 53.63
C LEU A 318 -10.28 14.52 54.90
N GLY A 319 -10.22 13.41 55.62
CA GLY A 319 -10.96 13.18 56.86
C GLY A 319 -12.37 12.64 56.67
N LEU A 320 -12.72 12.11 55.49
CA LEU A 320 -14.02 11.46 55.26
C LEU A 320 -13.95 9.98 55.68
N LYS A 321 -15.07 9.45 56.18
CA LYS A 321 -15.22 8.00 56.43
C LYS A 321 -15.81 7.33 55.19
N VAL A 322 -15.09 6.41 54.57
CA VAL A 322 -15.48 5.85 53.27
C VAL A 322 -16.26 4.55 53.43
N LYS A 323 -17.46 4.47 52.82
CA LYS A 323 -18.18 3.21 52.59
C LYS A 323 -18.16 2.87 51.11
N ILE A 324 -17.91 1.60 50.79
CA ILE A 324 -17.66 1.15 49.42
C ILE A 324 -18.76 0.16 49.02
N SER A 325 -19.20 0.22 47.77
CA SER A 325 -20.11 -0.75 47.18
C SER A 325 -19.74 -1.01 45.72
N GLY A 326 -19.39 -2.26 45.38
CA GLY A 326 -18.96 -2.65 44.03
C GLY A 326 -17.44 -2.75 43.89
N THR A 327 -16.96 -2.88 42.65
CA THR A 327 -15.54 -2.98 42.28
C THR A 327 -15.26 -2.11 41.05
N GLY A 328 -14.00 -1.78 40.78
CA GLY A 328 -13.62 -1.01 39.59
C GLY A 328 -13.40 0.48 39.87
N LYS A 329 -14.05 1.35 39.08
CA LYS A 329 -13.92 2.81 39.20
C LYS A 329 -15.13 3.42 39.88
N VAL A 330 -14.95 4.54 40.57
CA VAL A 330 -16.05 5.27 41.20
C VAL A 330 -17.02 5.76 40.11
N TYR A 331 -18.24 5.25 40.15
CA TYR A 331 -19.33 5.66 39.26
C TYR A 331 -20.17 6.77 39.90
N THR A 332 -20.48 6.63 41.19
CA THR A 332 -21.24 7.63 41.96
C THR A 332 -20.70 7.80 43.38
N GLN A 333 -20.99 8.96 43.96
CA GLN A 333 -20.66 9.32 45.34
C GLN A 333 -21.89 9.89 46.04
N SER A 334 -22.07 9.62 47.33
CA SER A 334 -23.24 10.10 48.08
C SER A 334 -23.21 11.59 48.44
N LEU A 335 -22.02 12.19 48.48
CA LEU A 335 -21.84 13.62 48.78
C LEU A 335 -21.52 14.38 47.51
N ALA A 336 -22.24 15.47 47.24
CA ALA A 336 -21.99 16.28 46.06
C ALA A 336 -20.58 16.91 46.09
N PRO A 337 -19.85 16.96 44.95
CA PRO A 337 -18.60 17.70 44.85
C PRO A 337 -18.77 19.16 45.31
N GLY A 338 -17.79 19.71 46.02
CA GLY A 338 -17.84 21.05 46.60
C GLY A 338 -18.46 21.13 48.01
N THR A 339 -19.06 20.05 48.52
CA THR A 339 -19.61 20.00 49.88
C THR A 339 -18.51 20.21 50.92
N LYS A 340 -18.73 21.03 51.96
CA LYS A 340 -17.72 21.24 53.02
C LYS A 340 -17.45 19.94 53.79
N ILE A 341 -16.18 19.65 54.06
CA ILE A 341 -15.78 18.44 54.79
C ILE A 341 -15.84 18.70 56.31
N LYS A 342 -16.52 17.82 57.05
CA LYS A 342 -16.67 17.89 58.51
C LYS A 342 -16.48 16.54 59.22
N GLY A 343 -15.78 15.57 58.62
CA GLY A 343 -15.65 14.22 59.19
C GLY A 343 -16.79 13.27 58.86
N GLN A 344 -17.66 13.66 57.92
CA GLN A 344 -18.86 12.91 57.55
C GLN A 344 -18.54 11.66 56.70
N GLU A 345 -19.49 10.72 56.67
CA GLU A 345 -19.40 9.50 55.88
C GLU A 345 -19.72 9.76 54.41
N ILE A 346 -18.95 9.17 53.50
CA ILE A 346 -19.18 9.18 52.05
C ILE A 346 -19.32 7.74 51.55
N LYS A 347 -20.39 7.45 50.82
CA LYS A 347 -20.58 6.19 50.11
C LYS A 347 -20.13 6.33 48.66
N LEU A 348 -19.17 5.52 48.24
CA LEU A 348 -18.70 5.41 46.86
C LEU A 348 -19.26 4.13 46.24
N THR A 349 -19.96 4.27 45.11
CA THR A 349 -20.47 3.13 44.34
C THR A 349 -19.62 2.96 43.09
N LEU A 350 -19.15 1.75 42.83
CA LEU A 350 -18.21 1.45 41.76
C LEU A 350 -18.85 0.58 40.68
N LYS A 351 -18.32 0.70 39.46
CA LYS A 351 -18.68 -0.10 38.29
C LYS A 351 -17.44 -0.63 37.57
#